data_AF-A0A662J804-F1
#
_entry.id   AF-A0A662J804-F1
#
_cell.length_a   1.000
_cell.length_b   1.000
_cell.length_c   1.000
_cell.angle_alpha   90.00
_cell.angle_beta   90.00
_cell.angle_gamma   90.00
#
_symmetry.space_group_name_H-M   'P 1'
#
loop_
_entity.id
_entity.type
_entity.pdbx_description
1 polymer ?
#
loop_
_entity_poly.entity_id
_entity_poly.type
_entity_poly.pdbx_seq_one_letter_code
_entity_poly.pdbx_strand_id
1 'polypeptide(L)' 'LTGDELAVKVVVRYGKARAYAALRYVPELGYPLMYVEKVEEET' A
#
# COMPACT_ATOMS: atom_id res chain seq x y z
N LEU A 1 -15.13 -1.22 10.73
CA LEU A 1 -13.67 -1.01 10.81
C LEU A 1 -13.41 0.48 10.75
N THR A 2 -12.86 1.07 11.81
CA THR A 2 -12.26 2.41 11.79
C THR A 2 -10.89 2.34 11.11
N GLY A 3 -10.44 3.44 10.48
CA GLY A 3 -9.20 3.55 9.69
C GLY A 3 -7.91 3.12 10.43
N ASP A 4 -7.96 3.07 11.75
CA ASP A 4 -6.81 2.92 12.64
C ASP A 4 -6.38 1.45 12.82
N GLU A 5 -7.27 0.51 12.50
CA GLU A 5 -6.99 -0.94 12.51
C GLU A 5 -6.81 -1.51 11.08
N LEU A 6 -6.87 -0.64 10.06
CA LEU A 6 -6.75 -1.05 8.67
C LEU A 6 -5.28 -1.23 8.28
N ALA A 7 -4.85 -2.49 8.22
CA ALA A 7 -3.62 -2.91 7.56
C ALA A 7 -3.98 -3.59 6.24
N VAL A 8 -3.71 -2.91 5.12
CA VAL A 8 -4.05 -3.42 3.78
C VAL A 8 -2.80 -3.47 2.93
N LYS A 9 -2.57 -4.60 2.25
CA LYS A 9 -1.59 -4.72 1.18
C LYS A 9 -2.33 -5.03 -0.12
N VAL A 10 -2.07 -4.23 -1.14
CA VAL A 10 -2.66 -4.37 -2.47
C VAL A 10 -1.54 -4.58 -3.48
N VAL A 11 -1.70 -5.57 -4.33
CA VAL A 11 -0.83 -5.78 -5.48
C VAL A 11 -1.65 -5.48 -6.73
N VAL A 12 -1.26 -4.44 -7.45
CA VAL A 12 -1.90 -4.02 -8.70
C VAL A 12 -1.01 -4.41 -9.85
N ARG A 13 -1.60 -5.00 -10.90
CA ARG A 13 -0.90 -5.31 -12.14
C ARG A 13 -1.54 -4.54 -13.29
N TYR A 14 -0.72 -3.87 -14.09
CA TYR A 14 -1.14 -3.22 -15.32
C TYR A 14 -0.12 -3.49 -16.42
N GLY A 15 -0.51 -4.31 -17.40
CA GLY A 15 0.42 -4.83 -18.40
C GLY A 15 1.58 -5.59 -17.76
N LYS A 16 2.81 -5.17 -18.07
CA LYS A 16 4.04 -5.69 -17.47
C LYS A 16 4.37 -5.05 -16.12
N ALA A 17 3.74 -3.94 -15.75
CA ALA A 17 4.01 -3.27 -14.50
C ALA A 17 3.24 -3.91 -13.33
N ARG A 18 3.90 -4.03 -12.18
CA ARG A 18 3.33 -4.51 -10.93
C ARG A 18 3.68 -3.55 -9.80
N ALA A 19 2.66 -2.99 -9.14
CA ALA A 19 2.82 -2.09 -8.01
C ALA A 19 2.33 -2.76 -6.73
N TYR A 20 3.11 -2.61 -5.66
CA TYR A 20 2.81 -3.09 -4.33
C TYR A 20 2.48 -1.86 -3.49
N ALA A 21 1.21 -1.66 -3.19
CA ALA A 21 0.74 -0.55 -2.35
C ALA A 21 0.34 -1.06 -0.98
N ALA A 22 0.59 -0.25 0.05
CA ALA A 22 0.22 -0.55 1.42
C ALA A 22 -0.53 0.64 2.03
N LEU A 23 -1.48 0.31 2.91
CA LEU A 23 -2.13 1.24 3.82
C LEU A 23 -1.83 0.76 5.24
N ARG A 24 -1.27 1.65 6.06
CA ARG A 24 -1.06 1.38 7.50
C ARG A 24 -1.28 2.65 8.32
N TYR A 25 -1.84 2.48 9.51
CA TYR A 25 -1.85 3.55 10.50
C TYR A 25 -0.43 3.80 11.02
N VAL A 26 -0.01 5.07 11.04
CA VAL A 26 1.28 5.50 11.59
C VAL A 26 1.01 6.31 12.86
N PRO A 27 1.23 5.74 14.06
CA PRO A 27 0.90 6.37 15.34
C PRO A 27 1.56 7.73 15.54
N GLU A 28 2.79 7.90 15.05
CA GLU A 28 3.57 9.14 15.14
C GLU A 28 2.95 10.28 14.34
N LEU A 29 2.15 9.95 13.32
CA LEU A 29 1.44 10.90 12.47
C LEU A 29 -0.05 11.00 12.83
N GLY A 30 -0.56 10.09 13.65
CA GLY A 30 -2.00 9.98 13.93
C GLY A 30 -2.84 9.74 12.67
N TYR A 31 -2.29 9.07 11.64
CA TYR A 31 -2.91 9.02 10.30
C TYR A 31 -2.71 7.67 9.57
N PRO A 32 -3.73 7.17 8.84
CA PRO A 32 -3.61 6.01 7.95
C PRO A 32 -2.88 6.38 6.65
N LEU A 33 -1.58 6.10 6.60
CA LEU A 33 -0.72 6.41 5.46
C LEU A 33 -0.87 5.36 4.36
N MET A 34 -1.14 5.83 3.13
CA MET A 34 -1.04 5.04 1.91
C MET A 34 0.29 5.33 1.21
N TYR A 35 0.98 4.29 0.78
CA TYR A 35 2.26 4.41 0.08
C TYR A 35 2.52 3.22 -0.83
N VAL A 36 3.43 3.40 -1.79
CA VAL A 36 3.92 2.32 -2.67
C VAL A 36 5.17 1.71 -2.04
N GLU A 37 5.14 0.43 -1.74
CA GLU A 37 6.27 -0.35 -1.21
C GLU A 37 7.29 -0.67 -2.32
N LYS A 38 6.79 -1.04 -3.50
CA LYS A 38 7.64 -1.49 -4.62
C LYS A 38 6.91 -1.32 -5.94
N VAL A 39 7.67 -1.06 -7.00
CA VAL A 39 7.22 -1.21 -8.39
C VAL A 39 8.17 -2.17 -9.09
N GLU A 40 7.60 -3.13 -9.81
CA GLU A 40 8.31 -4.13 -10.62
C GLU A 40 7.82 -4.04 -12.07
N GLU A 41 8.70 -4.42 -12.99
CA GLU A 41 8.34 -4.67 -14.39
C GLU A 41 8.68 -6.12 -14.73
N GLU A 42 7.68 -6.87 -15.18
CA GLU A 42 7.80 -8.27 -15.58
C GLU A 42 8.33 -8.30 -17.02
N THR A 43 9.59 -8.75 -17.17
CA THR A 43 10.34 -8.71 -18.44
C THR A 43 9.78 -9.70 -19.46
#